data_AF-A0A3B9TNL8-F1
#
_entry.id   AF-A0A3B9TNL8-F1
#
_cell.length_a   1.000
_cell.length_b   1.000
_cell.length_c   1.000
_cell.angle_alpha   90.00
_cell.angle_beta   90.00
_cell.angle_gamma   90.00
#
_symmetry.space_group_name_H-M   'P 1'
#
loop_
_entity.id
_entity.type
_entity.pdbx_description
1 polymer ?
#
loop_
_entity_poly.entity_id
_entity_poly.type
_entity_poly.pdbx_seq_one_letter_code
_entity_poly.pdbx_strand_id
1 'polypeptide(L)'
;MIGEPGKDPIMSQLLNPEAMTGARDIYSRKIKPPDRRGVYAWFFEPHKLGIRSGHYEHLIDGKALLYVGVVPSVWYSKRKLPKRIKTHISGTARQSTLRYSLGACLAEELGLMVVHLPGFKLNFGESEERLTEWICENGYVTWVCHEEPWTMEKELTSLLKPALNLKNNEVHPFYPILARRREDLRKR
;
A
#
# COMPACT_ATOMS: atom_id res chain seq x y z
N MET A 1 -14.80 -11.68 -22.61
CA MET A 1 -15.08 -10.29 -23.00
C MET A 1 -14.12 -9.41 -22.22
N ILE A 2 -13.13 -8.86 -22.89
CA ILE A 2 -12.09 -8.04 -22.25
C ILE A 2 -12.59 -6.59 -22.40
N GLY A 3 -13.00 -5.98 -21.30
CA GLY A 3 -13.55 -4.63 -21.28
C GLY A 3 -12.47 -3.58 -21.58
N GLU A 4 -12.84 -2.56 -22.35
CA GLU A 4 -11.98 -1.44 -22.70
C GLU A 4 -11.43 -0.71 -21.45
N PRO A 5 -10.24 -0.06 -21.53
CA PRO A 5 -9.53 0.56 -20.39
C PRO A 5 -10.20 1.82 -19.78
N GLY A 6 -11.52 1.96 -19.88
CA GLY A 6 -12.31 3.06 -19.33
C GLY A 6 -13.67 2.65 -18.74
N LYS A 7 -13.90 1.35 -18.51
CA LYS A 7 -15.23 0.81 -18.10
C LYS A 7 -15.25 0.03 -16.78
N ASP A 8 -14.14 -0.07 -16.05
CA ASP A 8 -14.17 -0.64 -14.70
C ASP A 8 -14.54 0.45 -13.67
N PRO A 9 -15.75 0.42 -13.08
CA PRO A 9 -16.19 1.41 -12.10
C PRO A 9 -15.28 1.45 -10.87
N ILE A 10 -14.63 0.33 -10.52
CA ILE A 10 -13.73 0.25 -9.37
C ILE A 10 -12.44 1.01 -9.65
N MET A 11 -11.88 0.84 -10.84
CA MET A 11 -10.68 1.57 -11.26
C MET A 11 -10.93 3.07 -11.33
N SER A 12 -12.05 3.47 -11.94
CA SER A 12 -12.44 4.88 -12.05
C SER A 12 -12.58 5.53 -10.68
N GLN A 13 -13.13 4.81 -9.70
CA GLN A 13 -13.29 5.31 -8.35
C GLN A 13 -11.97 5.31 -7.55
N LEU A 14 -11.12 4.29 -7.71
CA LEU A 14 -9.80 4.25 -7.06
C LEU A 14 -8.88 5.37 -7.54
N LEU A 15 -9.00 5.75 -8.82
CA LEU A 15 -8.19 6.79 -9.45
C LEU A 15 -8.85 8.17 -9.42
N ASN A 16 -10.00 8.33 -8.76
CA ASN A 16 -10.66 9.63 -8.63
C ASN A 16 -9.85 10.55 -7.69
N PRO A 17 -9.32 11.69 -8.18
CA PRO A 17 -8.58 12.64 -7.35
C PRO A 17 -9.38 13.17 -6.16
N GLU A 18 -10.69 13.40 -6.33
CA GLU A 18 -11.57 13.92 -5.26
C GLU A 18 -11.76 12.92 -4.12
N ALA A 19 -11.51 11.63 -4.37
CA ALA A 19 -11.59 10.58 -3.36
C ALA A 19 -10.28 10.42 -2.56
N MET A 20 -9.19 11.09 -2.93
CA MET A 20 -7.90 10.95 -2.28
C MET A 20 -7.95 11.52 -0.85
N THR A 21 -7.91 10.62 0.12
CA THR A 21 -7.93 10.98 1.54
C THR A 21 -6.52 10.93 2.12
N GLY A 22 -6.10 12.00 2.80
CA GLY A 22 -4.81 12.04 3.51
C GLY A 22 -4.78 11.08 4.71
N ALA A 23 -3.67 10.35 4.87
CA ALA A 23 -3.49 9.42 5.98
C ALA A 23 -3.55 10.11 7.34
N ARG A 24 -3.08 11.37 7.45
CA ARG A 24 -3.20 12.22 8.65
C ARG A 24 -4.65 12.33 9.13
N ASP A 25 -5.58 12.59 8.23
CA ASP A 25 -6.98 12.81 8.60
C ASP A 25 -7.65 11.53 9.10
N ILE A 26 -7.24 10.38 8.57
CA ILE A 26 -7.69 9.07 9.07
C ILE A 26 -7.06 8.78 10.44
N TYR A 27 -5.76 9.05 10.59
CA TYR A 27 -5.03 8.86 11.84
C TYR A 27 -5.62 9.71 12.98
N SER A 28 -5.90 10.99 12.71
CA SER A 28 -6.50 11.92 13.66
C SER A 28 -8.02 11.76 13.80
N ARG A 29 -8.62 10.75 13.16
CA ARG A 29 -10.06 10.44 13.17
C ARG A 29 -10.97 11.54 12.62
N LYS A 30 -10.45 12.48 11.83
CA LYS A 30 -11.26 13.46 11.07
C LYS A 30 -12.08 12.75 9.98
N ILE A 31 -11.49 11.75 9.35
CA ILE A 31 -12.15 10.91 8.34
C ILE A 31 -12.13 9.46 8.81
N LYS A 32 -13.27 8.80 8.69
CA LYS A 32 -13.42 7.37 9.01
C LYS A 32 -13.80 6.62 7.73
N PRO A 33 -12.97 5.68 7.25
CA PRO A 33 -13.36 4.80 6.17
C PRO A 33 -14.67 4.04 6.51
N PRO A 34 -15.47 3.66 5.51
CA PRO A 34 -16.73 2.95 5.74
C PRO A 34 -16.47 1.58 6.38
N ASP A 35 -17.35 1.15 7.29
CA ASP A 35 -17.26 -0.16 7.94
C ASP A 35 -17.75 -1.30 7.03
N ARG A 36 -17.06 -1.44 5.90
CA ARG A 36 -17.34 -2.35 4.79
C ARG A 36 -16.08 -3.08 4.34
N ARG A 37 -16.28 -4.16 3.60
CA ARG A 37 -15.23 -4.82 2.81
C ARG A 37 -14.92 -3.97 1.58
N GLY A 38 -13.74 -4.14 1.00
CA GLY A 38 -13.41 -3.40 -0.20
C GLY A 38 -11.98 -3.49 -0.68
N VAL A 39 -11.71 -2.64 -1.66
CA VAL A 39 -10.41 -2.42 -2.30
C VAL A 39 -9.88 -1.06 -1.84
N TYR A 40 -8.57 -0.92 -1.75
CA TYR A 40 -7.91 0.35 -1.44
C TYR A 40 -6.63 0.53 -2.24
N ALA A 41 -6.32 1.77 -2.58
CA ALA A 41 -5.10 2.16 -3.28
C ALA A 41 -4.37 3.25 -2.50
N TRP A 42 -3.05 3.12 -2.39
CA TRP A 42 -2.18 4.06 -1.70
C TRP A 42 -1.32 4.83 -2.69
N PHE A 43 -1.22 6.13 -2.42
CA PHE A 43 -0.53 7.09 -3.24
C PHE A 43 0.55 7.80 -2.42
N PHE A 44 1.72 7.97 -3.04
CA PHE A 44 2.85 8.69 -2.47
C PHE A 44 3.60 9.43 -3.58
N GLU A 45 4.35 10.46 -3.21
CA GLU A 45 5.30 11.07 -4.15
C GLU A 45 6.43 10.07 -4.46
N PRO A 46 6.60 9.65 -5.73
CA PRO A 46 7.46 8.52 -6.06
C PRO A 46 8.96 8.80 -5.79
N HIS A 47 9.40 10.04 -5.96
CA HIS A 47 10.80 10.43 -5.76
C HIS A 47 11.26 10.22 -4.29
N LYS A 48 10.36 10.38 -3.31
CA LYS A 48 10.64 10.12 -1.88
C LYS A 48 10.91 8.65 -1.57
N LEU A 49 10.63 7.75 -2.52
CA LEU A 49 10.86 6.30 -2.38
C LEU A 49 11.95 5.79 -3.33
N GLY A 50 12.66 6.69 -4.02
CA GLY A 50 13.58 6.35 -5.10
C GLY A 50 12.88 5.66 -6.29
N ILE A 51 11.59 5.96 -6.49
CA ILE A 51 10.80 5.48 -7.62
C ILE A 51 10.80 6.60 -8.67
N ARG A 52 11.16 6.27 -9.91
CA ARG A 52 11.28 7.21 -11.03
C ARG A 52 10.18 6.99 -12.06
N SER A 53 10.06 7.92 -13.00
CA SER A 53 9.18 7.76 -14.16
C SER A 53 9.43 6.43 -14.88
N GLY A 54 8.35 5.78 -15.33
CA GLY A 54 8.39 4.42 -15.89
C GLY A 54 8.27 3.31 -14.85
N HIS A 55 8.25 3.61 -13.54
CA HIS A 55 7.94 2.65 -12.47
C HIS A 55 6.52 2.82 -11.90
N TYR A 56 5.68 3.66 -12.51
CA TYR A 56 4.28 3.86 -12.13
C TYR A 56 3.48 4.29 -13.36
N GLU A 57 2.19 3.91 -13.40
CA GLU A 57 1.29 4.22 -14.52
C GLU A 57 0.31 5.35 -14.21
N HIS A 58 -0.02 5.55 -12.93
CA HIS A 58 -1.04 6.50 -12.50
C HIS A 58 -0.43 7.55 -11.56
N LEU A 59 -0.54 8.83 -11.94
CA LEU A 59 -0.01 9.97 -11.21
C LEU A 59 -1.11 11.04 -11.08
N ILE A 60 -1.39 11.46 -9.85
CA ILE A 60 -2.41 12.47 -9.54
C ILE A 60 -1.77 13.47 -8.58
N ASP A 61 -1.73 14.74 -8.95
CA ASP A 61 -1.15 15.82 -8.13
C ASP A 61 0.22 15.48 -7.53
N GLY A 62 1.11 14.94 -8.37
CA GLY A 62 2.47 14.53 -8.01
C GLY A 62 2.57 13.22 -7.21
N LYS A 63 1.45 12.55 -6.92
CA LYS A 63 1.38 11.33 -6.12
C LYS A 63 1.01 10.15 -7.00
N ALA A 64 1.90 9.16 -7.05
CA ALA A 64 1.69 7.97 -7.86
C ALA A 64 0.91 6.92 -7.08
N LEU A 65 0.05 6.14 -7.75
CA LEU A 65 -0.50 4.92 -7.16
C LEU A 65 0.61 3.89 -7.07
N LEU A 66 1.06 3.59 -5.85
CA LEU A 66 2.23 2.73 -5.63
C LEU A 66 1.91 1.45 -4.88
N TYR A 67 0.73 1.32 -4.29
CA TYR A 67 0.29 0.08 -3.67
C TYR A 67 -1.22 -0.10 -3.81
N VAL A 68 -1.67 -1.31 -4.14
CA VAL A 68 -3.09 -1.69 -4.11
C VAL A 68 -3.30 -2.89 -3.20
N GLY A 69 -4.45 -2.96 -2.54
CA GLY A 69 -4.81 -4.12 -1.77
C GLY A 69 -6.31 -4.28 -1.57
N VAL A 70 -6.68 -5.44 -1.05
CA VAL A 70 -8.06 -5.83 -0.80
C VAL A 70 -8.26 -6.18 0.68
N VAL A 71 -9.49 -6.02 1.18
CA VAL A 71 -9.86 -6.43 2.53
C VAL A 71 -11.31 -6.93 2.59
N PRO A 72 -11.54 -8.19 2.99
CA PRO A 72 -10.54 -9.21 3.29
C PRO A 72 -9.87 -9.76 2.01
N SER A 73 -8.70 -10.37 2.15
CA SER A 73 -8.01 -11.10 1.07
C SER A 73 -8.44 -12.56 0.94
N VAL A 74 -9.33 -13.03 1.83
CA VAL A 74 -9.89 -14.38 1.85
C VAL A 74 -11.34 -14.32 2.32
N TRP A 75 -12.21 -15.16 1.75
CA TRP A 75 -13.67 -15.10 1.91
C TRP A 75 -14.15 -15.24 3.37
N TYR A 76 -13.47 -16.05 4.18
CA TYR A 76 -13.87 -16.34 5.57
C TYR A 76 -13.46 -15.26 6.58
N SER A 77 -12.65 -14.28 6.17
CA SER A 77 -12.21 -13.22 7.09
C SER A 77 -13.27 -12.13 7.24
N LYS A 78 -13.48 -11.66 8.47
CA LYS A 78 -14.40 -10.55 8.79
C LYS A 78 -13.73 -9.18 8.82
N ARG A 79 -12.46 -9.06 8.39
CA ARG A 79 -11.74 -7.78 8.38
C ARG A 79 -12.37 -6.80 7.38
N LYS A 80 -12.30 -5.51 7.70
CA LYS A 80 -12.91 -4.41 6.94
C LYS A 80 -11.93 -3.26 6.72
N LEU A 81 -12.29 -2.36 5.80
CA LEU A 81 -11.50 -1.18 5.40
C LEU A 81 -10.89 -0.40 6.57
N PRO A 82 -11.65 -0.01 7.62
CA PRO A 82 -11.12 0.88 8.65
C PRO A 82 -9.97 0.23 9.42
N LYS A 83 -10.10 -1.07 9.73
CA LYS A 83 -9.05 -1.81 10.44
C LYS A 83 -7.82 -1.99 9.56
N ARG A 84 -7.99 -2.30 8.27
CA ARG A 84 -6.86 -2.56 7.36
C ARG A 84 -6.10 -1.28 7.03
N ILE A 85 -6.80 -0.19 6.71
CA ILE A 85 -6.20 1.12 6.47
C ILE A 85 -5.45 1.59 7.71
N LYS A 86 -6.05 1.48 8.91
CA LYS A 86 -5.35 1.78 10.17
C LYS A 86 -4.09 0.93 10.36
N THR A 87 -4.12 -0.36 10.03
CA THR A 87 -2.92 -1.23 10.11
C THR A 87 -1.82 -0.77 9.16
N HIS A 88 -2.15 -0.22 8.00
CA HIS A 88 -1.16 0.38 7.11
C HIS A 88 -0.57 1.67 7.67
N ILE A 89 -1.41 2.54 8.23
CA ILE A 89 -0.99 3.83 8.82
C ILE A 89 -0.12 3.65 10.06
N SER A 90 -0.59 2.89 11.06
CA SER A 90 0.00 2.89 12.40
C SER A 90 0.21 1.47 12.97
N GLY A 91 0.19 0.45 12.12
CA GLY A 91 0.50 -0.93 12.52
C GLY A 91 1.99 -1.20 12.52
N THR A 92 2.36 -2.45 12.28
CA THR A 92 3.77 -2.87 12.15
C THR A 92 4.02 -3.50 10.79
N ALA A 93 5.26 -3.49 10.32
CA ALA A 93 5.64 -4.15 9.05
C ALA A 93 5.34 -5.67 9.08
N ARG A 94 5.33 -6.29 10.27
CA ARG A 94 4.87 -7.67 10.47
C ARG A 94 3.45 -7.91 9.93
N GLN A 95 2.56 -6.92 10.09
CA GLN A 95 1.13 -7.04 9.76
C GLN A 95 0.75 -6.34 8.46
N SER A 96 1.66 -5.56 7.89
CA SER A 96 1.41 -4.64 6.79
C SER A 96 2.51 -4.80 5.73
N THR A 97 2.15 -5.44 4.63
CA THR A 97 3.00 -5.55 3.44
C THR A 97 3.39 -4.19 2.88
N LEU A 98 2.50 -3.19 2.94
CA LEU A 98 2.83 -1.81 2.57
C LEU A 98 3.93 -1.23 3.47
N ARG A 99 3.80 -1.34 4.80
CA ARG A 99 4.82 -0.85 5.73
C ARG A 99 6.15 -1.54 5.52
N TYR A 100 6.12 -2.84 5.20
CA TYR A 100 7.35 -3.55 4.86
C TYR A 100 7.99 -3.02 3.56
N SER A 101 7.21 -2.73 2.51
CA SER A 101 7.76 -2.09 1.30
C SER A 101 8.30 -0.68 1.57
N LEU A 102 7.56 0.15 2.31
CA LEU A 102 7.98 1.50 2.64
C LEU A 102 9.24 1.50 3.50
N GLY A 103 9.29 0.68 4.54
CA GLY A 103 10.47 0.55 5.37
C GLY A 103 11.68 0.01 4.58
N ALA A 104 11.48 -0.86 3.58
CA ALA A 104 12.56 -1.28 2.69
C ALA A 104 13.11 -0.12 1.84
N CYS A 105 12.30 0.87 1.49
CA CYS A 105 12.73 2.06 0.78
C CYS A 105 13.35 3.12 1.70
N LEU A 106 12.92 3.19 2.96
CA LEU A 106 13.14 4.34 3.85
C LEU A 106 13.96 4.02 5.11
N ALA A 107 14.44 2.78 5.28
CA ALA A 107 15.07 2.38 6.54
C ALA A 107 16.29 3.22 6.93
N GLU A 108 17.12 3.62 5.99
CA GLU A 108 18.26 4.50 6.27
C GLU A 108 17.80 5.93 6.53
N GLU A 109 16.95 6.47 5.66
CA GLU A 109 16.43 7.84 5.77
C GLU A 109 15.73 8.11 7.10
N LEU A 110 14.92 7.16 7.58
CA LEU A 110 14.17 7.29 8.83
C LEU A 110 14.88 6.66 10.05
N GLY A 111 16.06 6.07 9.84
CA GLY A 111 16.79 5.34 10.87
C GLY A 111 15.95 4.21 11.50
N LEU A 112 15.28 3.39 10.66
CA LEU A 112 14.46 2.28 11.12
C LEU A 112 15.33 1.13 11.61
N MET A 113 15.06 0.66 12.83
CA MET A 113 15.74 -0.46 13.46
C MET A 113 14.98 -1.76 13.17
N VAL A 114 15.64 -2.74 12.55
CA VAL A 114 15.01 -4.04 12.25
C VAL A 114 14.95 -4.88 13.51
N VAL A 115 13.76 -5.40 13.82
CA VAL A 115 13.55 -6.40 14.87
C VAL A 115 13.01 -7.67 14.24
N HIS A 116 13.78 -8.75 14.35
CA HIS A 116 13.40 -10.07 13.88
C HIS A 116 12.40 -10.74 14.82
N LEU A 117 11.43 -11.42 14.23
CA LEU A 117 10.34 -12.09 14.94
C LEU A 117 10.27 -13.57 14.50
N PRO A 118 9.69 -14.45 15.33
CA PRO A 118 9.49 -15.84 14.96
C PRO A 118 8.77 -16.02 13.61
N GLY A 119 9.21 -17.02 12.84
CA GLY A 119 8.62 -17.39 11.55
C GLY A 119 8.98 -16.47 10.38
N PHE A 120 10.25 -16.04 10.30
CA PHE A 120 10.80 -15.20 9.21
C PHE A 120 10.07 -13.85 9.03
N LYS A 121 9.53 -13.32 10.13
CA LYS A 121 8.86 -12.03 10.16
C LYS A 121 9.79 -11.00 10.76
N LEU A 122 9.55 -9.74 10.43
CA LEU A 122 10.23 -8.61 11.04
C LEU A 122 9.26 -7.45 11.25
N ASN A 123 9.65 -6.53 12.10
CA ASN A 123 9.07 -5.20 12.21
C ASN A 123 10.18 -4.17 12.49
N PHE A 124 9.80 -2.93 12.75
CA PHE A 124 10.75 -1.86 13.05
C PHE A 124 10.83 -1.47 14.55
N GLY A 125 10.39 -2.35 15.45
CA GLY A 125 10.40 -2.08 16.90
C GLY A 125 9.78 -0.73 17.27
N GLU A 126 10.47 0.03 18.14
CA GLU A 126 10.08 1.38 18.53
C GLU A 126 10.11 2.38 17.36
N SER A 127 10.97 2.14 16.36
CA SER A 127 11.06 3.01 15.19
C SER A 127 9.88 2.88 14.21
N GLU A 128 8.92 1.97 14.45
CA GLU A 128 7.64 1.96 13.72
C GLU A 128 6.87 3.29 13.85
N GLU A 129 7.08 4.04 14.93
CA GLU A 129 6.46 5.36 15.08
C GLU A 129 6.97 6.36 14.03
N ARG A 130 8.25 6.33 13.68
CA ARG A 130 8.82 7.18 12.62
C ARG A 130 8.20 6.86 11.26
N LEU A 131 8.00 5.58 10.96
CA LEU A 131 7.31 5.16 9.74
C LEU A 131 5.82 5.53 9.77
N THR A 132 5.18 5.50 10.96
CA THR A 132 3.79 5.96 11.11
C THR A 132 3.67 7.44 10.79
N GLU A 133 4.56 8.26 11.34
CA GLU A 133 4.57 9.70 11.09
C GLU A 133 4.80 9.99 9.60
N TRP A 134 5.80 9.36 9.00
CA TRP A 134 6.08 9.49 7.56
C TRP A 134 4.87 9.12 6.70
N ILE A 135 4.16 8.02 7.00
CA ILE A 135 2.93 7.64 6.26
C ILE A 135 1.84 8.68 6.45
N CYS A 136 1.68 9.22 7.67
CA CYS A 136 0.66 10.21 7.93
C CYS A 136 0.95 11.54 7.21
N GLU A 137 2.22 11.91 7.00
CA GLU A 137 2.61 13.11 6.24
C GLU A 137 2.55 12.91 4.72
N ASN A 138 2.95 11.74 4.22
CA ASN A 138 3.22 11.53 2.79
C ASN A 138 2.18 10.63 2.09
N GLY A 139 1.34 9.93 2.86
CA GLY A 139 0.43 8.92 2.35
C GLY A 139 -0.98 9.44 2.08
N TYR A 140 -1.52 9.06 0.93
CA TYR A 140 -2.90 9.29 0.55
C TYR A 140 -3.53 7.95 0.16
N VAL A 141 -4.82 7.80 0.40
CA VAL A 141 -5.53 6.55 0.14
C VAL A 141 -6.91 6.80 -0.44
N THR A 142 -7.28 6.00 -1.43
CA THR A 142 -8.65 5.86 -1.93
C THR A 142 -9.17 4.46 -1.61
N TRP A 143 -10.49 4.29 -1.59
CA TRP A 143 -11.12 2.98 -1.37
C TRP A 143 -12.44 2.84 -2.12
N VAL A 144 -12.79 1.59 -2.40
CA VAL A 144 -14.07 1.20 -3.01
C VAL A 144 -14.67 0.07 -2.20
N CYS A 145 -15.92 0.22 -1.77
CA CYS A 145 -16.66 -0.85 -1.10
C CYS A 145 -16.95 -1.98 -2.09
N HIS A 146 -16.70 -3.23 -1.69
CA HIS A 146 -16.96 -4.40 -2.51
C HIS A 146 -17.20 -5.61 -1.61
N GLU A 147 -18.20 -6.44 -1.91
CA GLU A 147 -18.60 -7.56 -1.04
C GLU A 147 -17.63 -8.73 -1.07
N GLU A 148 -17.03 -8.99 -2.24
CA GLU A 148 -16.11 -10.11 -2.49
C GLU A 148 -14.72 -9.66 -2.97
N PRO A 149 -14.02 -8.74 -2.27
CA PRO A 149 -12.82 -8.10 -2.81
C PRO A 149 -11.65 -9.08 -2.99
N TRP A 150 -11.69 -10.28 -2.38
CA TRP A 150 -10.68 -11.32 -2.56
C TRP A 150 -10.60 -11.87 -3.99
N THR A 151 -11.64 -11.71 -4.80
CA THR A 151 -11.65 -12.16 -6.21
C THR A 151 -10.83 -11.24 -7.11
N MET A 152 -10.54 -10.01 -6.68
CA MET A 152 -9.97 -8.95 -7.51
C MET A 152 -8.47 -8.71 -7.31
N GLU A 153 -7.84 -9.25 -6.26
CA GLU A 153 -6.46 -8.88 -5.87
C GLU A 153 -5.45 -9.04 -7.03
N LYS A 154 -5.54 -10.16 -7.75
CA LYS A 154 -4.62 -10.48 -8.85
C LYS A 154 -4.84 -9.57 -10.05
N GLU A 155 -6.10 -9.39 -10.44
CA GLU A 155 -6.49 -8.52 -11.56
C GLU A 155 -6.06 -7.08 -11.34
N LEU A 156 -6.38 -6.52 -10.17
CA LEU A 156 -6.01 -5.14 -9.81
C LEU A 156 -4.50 -4.93 -9.81
N THR A 157 -3.73 -5.89 -9.28
CA THR A 157 -2.26 -5.78 -9.29
C THR A 157 -1.72 -5.82 -10.72
N SER A 158 -2.28 -6.67 -11.59
CA SER A 158 -1.87 -6.77 -12.99
C SER A 158 -2.25 -5.53 -13.82
N LEU A 159 -3.39 -4.90 -13.53
CA LEU A 159 -3.89 -3.73 -14.25
C LEU A 159 -3.18 -2.45 -13.79
N LEU A 160 -3.08 -2.23 -12.48
CA LEU A 160 -2.52 -0.98 -11.90
C LEU A 160 -0.99 -0.99 -11.83
N LYS A 161 -0.37 -2.17 -11.91
CA LYS A 161 1.07 -2.43 -11.76
C LYS A 161 1.77 -1.61 -10.66
N PRO A 162 1.27 -1.62 -9.41
CA PRO A 162 1.79 -0.77 -8.36
C PRO A 162 3.19 -1.20 -7.90
N ALA A 163 4.14 -0.27 -7.91
CA ALA A 163 5.56 -0.55 -7.65
C ALA A 163 5.85 -1.24 -6.30
N LEU A 164 5.04 -1.00 -5.27
CA LEU A 164 5.24 -1.53 -3.91
C LEU A 164 4.54 -2.88 -3.66
N ASN A 165 3.76 -3.40 -4.63
CA ASN A 165 3.27 -4.77 -4.61
C ASN A 165 4.32 -5.68 -5.25
N LEU A 166 4.80 -6.69 -4.51
CA LEU A 166 5.67 -7.73 -5.09
C LEU A 166 4.88 -8.94 -5.61
N LYS A 167 3.91 -9.42 -4.84
CA LYS A 167 3.11 -10.60 -5.20
C LYS A 167 2.34 -10.31 -6.50
N ASN A 168 2.46 -11.20 -7.50
CA ASN A 168 1.81 -11.07 -8.81
C ASN A 168 2.28 -9.84 -9.62
N ASN A 169 3.48 -9.34 -9.37
CA ASN A 169 4.02 -8.15 -10.03
C ASN A 169 5.51 -8.32 -10.43
N GLU A 170 5.93 -9.56 -10.66
CA GLU A 170 7.32 -9.95 -10.89
C GLU A 170 7.94 -9.32 -12.15
N VAL A 171 7.10 -8.97 -13.13
CA VAL A 171 7.49 -8.33 -14.39
C VAL A 171 7.68 -6.82 -14.26
N HIS A 172 7.31 -6.22 -13.13
CA HIS A 172 7.37 -4.77 -12.96
C HIS A 172 8.84 -4.28 -12.87
N PRO A 173 9.24 -3.20 -13.54
CA PRO A 173 10.64 -2.73 -13.56
C PRO A 173 11.23 -2.43 -12.17
N PHE A 174 10.40 -2.05 -11.20
CA PHE A 174 10.83 -1.79 -9.81
C PHE A 174 10.89 -3.05 -8.93
N TYR A 175 10.33 -4.18 -9.38
CA TYR A 175 10.32 -5.43 -8.63
C TYR A 175 11.71 -5.86 -8.14
N PRO A 176 12.75 -5.98 -9.00
CA PRO A 176 14.06 -6.47 -8.54
C PRO A 176 14.70 -5.52 -7.50
N ILE A 177 14.46 -4.21 -7.62
CA ILE A 177 14.96 -3.21 -6.69
C ILE A 177 14.31 -3.38 -5.32
N LEU A 178 12.98 -3.45 -5.28
CA LEU A 178 12.24 -3.60 -4.03
C LEU A 178 12.49 -4.97 -3.38
N ALA A 179 12.57 -6.04 -4.18
CA ALA A 179 12.91 -7.38 -3.70
C ALA A 179 14.29 -7.38 -3.03
N ARG A 180 15.28 -6.73 -3.66
CA ARG A 180 16.63 -6.60 -3.10
C ARG A 180 16.63 -5.79 -1.80
N ARG A 181 15.97 -4.63 -1.76
CA ARG A 181 15.85 -3.81 -0.54
C ARG A 181 15.23 -4.57 0.63
N ARG A 182 14.16 -5.34 0.37
CA ARG A 182 13.55 -6.21 1.38
C ARG A 182 14.49 -7.32 1.83
N GLU A 183 15.29 -7.88 0.92
CA GLU A 183 16.29 -8.88 1.28
C GLU A 183 17.42 -8.30 2.13
N ASP A 184 17.91 -7.12 1.79
CA ASP A 184 18.92 -6.42 2.60
C ASP A 184 18.37 -6.10 4.00
N LEU A 185 17.11 -5.70 4.13
CA LEU A 185 16.46 -5.55 5.44
C LEU A 185 16.46 -6.83 6.28
N ARG A 186 16.24 -8.00 5.67
CA ARG A 186 16.23 -9.28 6.41
C ARG A 186 17.62 -9.67 6.93
N LYS A 187 18.68 -9.12 6.33
CA LYS A 187 20.08 -9.41 6.70
C LYS A 187 20.64 -8.44 7.73
N ARG A 188 19.92 -7.34 8.02
CA ARG A 188 20.29 -6.39 9.08
C ARG A 188 20.07 -6.98 10.46
#